data_AF-A0A3C0TDH6-F1
#
_entry.id   AF-A0A3C0TDH6-F1
#
_cell.length_a   1.000
_cell.length_b   1.000
_cell.length_c   1.000
_cell.angle_alpha   90.00
_cell.angle_beta   90.00
_cell.angle_gamma   90.00
#
_symmetry.space_group_name_H-M   'P 1'
#
loop_
_entity.id
_entity.type
_entity.pdbx_description
1 polymer ?
#
loop_
_entity_poly.entity_id
_entity_poly.type
_entity_poly.pdbx_seq_one_letter_code
_entity_poly.pdbx_strand_id
1 'polypeptide(L)' 'DPYQLIEGMTIAGRAVGATRGYIYFRSEYPVALKILNVAIERATDEGFLGDSILGSSTNFHIE' A
#
# COMPACT_ATOMS: atom_id res chain seq x y z
N ASP A 1 1.92 -0.75 -13.12
CA ASP A 1 1.83 0.48 -12.31
C ASP A 1 1.58 0.07 -10.86
N PRO A 2 2.56 0.26 -9.95
CA PRO A 2 2.41 -0.14 -8.54
C PRO A 2 1.39 0.70 -7.77
N TYR A 3 1.15 1.96 -8.17
CA TYR A 3 0.25 2.85 -7.44
C TYR A 3 -1.21 2.43 -7.57
N GLN A 4 -1.60 1.92 -8.74
CA GLN A 4 -2.94 1.38 -8.94
C GLN A 4 -3.23 0.19 -8.02
N LEU A 5 -2.23 -0.67 -7.76
CA LEU A 5 -2.37 -1.77 -6.82
C LEU A 5 -2.52 -1.27 -5.38
N ILE A 6 -1.67 -0.31 -4.99
CA ILE A 6 -1.70 0.31 -3.66
C ILE A 6 -3.08 0.95 -3.41
N GLU A 7 -3.55 1.78 -4.35
CA GLU A 7 -4.87 2.43 -4.25
C GLU A 7 -6.00 1.41 -4.12
N GLY A 8 -6.00 0.37 -4.96
CA GLY A 8 -7.01 -0.69 -4.90
C GLY A 8 -7.02 -1.41 -3.55
N MET A 9 -5.83 -1.69 -2.99
CA MET A 9 -5.72 -2.30 -1.66
C MET A 9 -6.20 -1.37 -0.56
N THR A 10 -5.88 -0.08 -0.62
CA THR A 10 -6.36 0.92 0.36
C THR A 10 -7.88 1.04 0.32
N ILE A 11 -8.49 1.07 -0.88
CA ILE A 11 -9.95 1.08 -1.04
C ILE A 11 -10.57 -0.18 -0.43
N ALA A 12 -10.02 -1.36 -0.75
CA ALA A 12 -10.50 -2.63 -0.22
C ALA A 12 -10.37 -2.69 1.30
N GLY A 13 -9.23 -2.28 1.85
CA GLY A 13 -8.96 -2.23 3.29
C GLY A 13 -9.96 -1.32 4.00
N ARG A 14 -10.19 -0.11 3.46
CA ARG A 14 -11.20 0.81 3.98
C ARG A 14 -12.61 0.22 3.93
N ALA A 15 -12.98 -0.46 2.85
CA ALA A 15 -14.32 -1.03 2.68
C ALA A 15 -14.62 -2.13 3.73
N VAL A 16 -13.62 -2.88 4.16
CA VAL A 16 -13.77 -3.99 5.11
C VAL A 16 -13.29 -3.67 6.54
N GLY A 17 -12.75 -2.48 6.77
CA GLY A 17 -12.17 -2.07 8.05
C GLY A 17 -10.82 -2.71 8.38
N ALA A 18 -10.08 -3.18 7.37
CA ALA A 18 -8.72 -3.67 7.56
C ALA A 18 -7.72 -2.51 7.62
N THR A 19 -6.71 -2.65 8.47
CA THR A 19 -5.65 -1.65 8.67
C THR A 19 -4.28 -2.10 8.14
N ARG A 20 -4.20 -3.31 7.60
CA ARG A 20 -2.97 -3.96 7.15
C ARG A 20 -3.24 -4.78 5.89
N GLY A 21 -2.38 -4.67 4.88
CA GLY A 21 -2.37 -5.47 3.67
C GLY A 21 -1.02 -6.14 3.46
N TYR A 22 -1.02 -7.32 2.85
CA TYR A 22 0.19 -8.06 2.52
C TYR A 22 0.23 -8.37 1.04
N ILE A 23 1.36 -8.11 0.37
CA ILE A 23 1.54 -8.46 -1.04
C ILE A 23 2.53 -9.61 -1.15
N TYR A 24 1.98 -10.81 -1.40
CA TYR A 24 2.81 -11.99 -1.61
C TYR A 24 3.48 -11.95 -2.99
N PHE A 25 4.81 -11.83 -3.00
CA PHE A 25 5.61 -11.91 -4.21
C PHE A 25 6.12 -13.32 -4.49
N ARG A 26 6.05 -13.67 -5.78
CA ARG A 26 6.82 -14.76 -6.35
C ARG A 26 8.30 -14.41 -6.36
N SER A 27 9.16 -15.37 -6.01
CA SER A 27 10.61 -15.17 -5.89
C SER A 27 11.29 -14.82 -7.22
N GLU A 28 10.66 -15.14 -8.35
CA GLU A 28 11.18 -14.88 -9.69
C GLU A 28 11.08 -13.41 -10.13
N TYR A 29 10.49 -12.52 -9.34
CA TYR A 29 10.28 -11.10 -9.68
C TYR A 29 10.99 -10.10 -8.76
N PRO A 30 12.33 -10.16 -8.63
CA PRO A 30 13.08 -9.28 -7.74
C PRO A 30 13.03 -7.80 -8.14
N VAL A 31 12.87 -7.50 -9.44
CA VAL A 31 12.77 -6.11 -9.93
C VAL A 31 11.42 -5.50 -9.56
N ALA A 32 10.33 -6.25 -9.72
CA ALA A 32 9.00 -5.78 -9.37
C ALA A 32 8.86 -5.53 -7.86
N LEU A 33 9.45 -6.39 -7.02
CA LEU A 33 9.51 -6.20 -5.57
C LEU A 33 10.20 -4.88 -5.21
N LYS A 34 11.35 -4.57 -5.83
CA LYS A 34 12.07 -3.30 -5.61
C LYS A 34 11.23 -2.08 -6.01
N ILE A 35 10.60 -2.14 -7.18
CA ILE A 35 9.75 -1.06 -7.68
C ILE A 35 8.56 -0.82 -6.74
N LEU A 36 7.92 -1.89 -6.27
CA LEU A 36 6.79 -1.79 -5.36
C LEU A 36 7.22 -1.22 -4.01
N ASN A 37 8.33 -1.66 -3.43
CA ASN A 37 8.81 -1.15 -2.15
C ASN A 37 9.07 0.37 -2.22
N VAL A 38 9.69 0.86 -3.30
CA VAL A 38 9.87 2.29 -3.53
C VAL A 38 8.54 3.03 -3.67
N ALA A 39 7.55 2.41 -4.33
CA ALA A 39 6.22 2.99 -4.46
C ALA A 39 5.46 3.05 -3.12
N ILE A 40 5.58 2.01 -2.28
CA ILE A 40 5.00 1.96 -0.93
C ILE A 40 5.63 3.04 -0.05
N GLU A 41 6.95 3.17 -0.07
CA GLU A 41 7.67 4.20 0.69
C GLU A 41 7.19 5.60 0.29
N ARG A 42 7.17 5.90 -1.02
CA ARG A 42 6.66 7.19 -1.53
C ARG A 42 5.19 7.44 -1.18
N ALA A 43 4.34 6.43 -1.30
CA ALA A 43 2.93 6.57 -0.94
C ALA A 43 2.74 6.82 0.56
N THR A 44 3.63 6.27 1.39
CA THR A 44 3.64 6.53 2.84
C THR A 44 4.11 7.96 3.15
N ASP A 45 5.21 8.40 2.52
CA ASP A 45 5.76 9.74 2.71
C ASP A 45 4.78 10.86 2.28
N GLU A 46 4.03 10.62 1.21
CA GLU A 46 3.01 11.54 0.68
C GLU A 46 1.64 11.40 1.41
N GLY A 47 1.52 10.50 2.39
CA GLY A 47 0.32 10.35 3.22
C GLY A 47 -0.85 9.58 2.56
N PHE A 48 -0.59 8.83 1.48
CA PHE A 48 -1.55 7.91 0.85
C PHE A 48 -1.61 6.53 1.52
N LEU A 49 -0.60 6.20 2.32
CA LEU A 49 -0.52 5.01 3.18
C LEU A 49 -0.07 5.41 4.59
N GLY A 50 -0.24 4.50 5.53
CA GLY A 50 0.13 4.69 6.93
C GLY A 50 -1.06 5.06 7.80
N ASP A 51 -0.81 5.87 8.82
CA ASP A 51 -1.85 6.31 9.75
C ASP A 51 -2.49 7.61 9.27
N SER A 52 -3.80 7.73 9.51
CA SER A 52 -4.60 8.92 9.16
C SER A 52 -4.43 9.35 7.69
N ILE A 53 -4.65 8.41 6.77
CA ILE A 53 -4.45 8.61 5.31
C ILE A 53 -5.17 9.89 4.87
N LEU A 54 -4.40 10.83 4.30
CA LEU A 54 -4.85 12.16 3.86
C LEU A 54 -5.66 12.93 4.92
N GLY A 55 -5.35 12.75 6.21
CA GLY A 55 -6.06 13.39 7.32
C GLY A 55 -7.41 12.76 7.67
N SER A 56 -7.71 11.57 7.13
CA SER A 56 -8.92 10.81 7.48
C SER A 56 -8.74 9.97 8.74
N SER A 57 -9.80 9.33 9.21
CA SER A 57 -9.74 8.33 10.29
C SER A 57 -9.29 6.94 9.82
N THR A 58 -8.89 6.79 8.55
CA THR A 58 -8.51 5.51 7.97
C THR A 58 -7.01 5.29 8.12
N ASN A 59 -6.63 4.15 8.69
CA ASN A 59 -5.23 3.70 8.74
C ASN A 59 -5.09 2.49 7.82
N PHE A 60 -4.05 2.45 6.99
CA PHE A 60 -3.77 1.30 6.15
C PHE A 60 -2.27 1.19 5.82
N HIS A 61 -1.66 0.07 6.21
CA HIS A 61 -0.23 -0.21 6.01
C HIS A 61 -0.06 -1.41 5.08
N ILE A 62 0.91 -1.36 4.17
CA ILE A 62 1.21 -2.46 3.23
C ILE A 62 2.64 -2.97 3.46
N GLU A 63 2.80 -4.29 3.51
CA GLU A 63 4.09 -5.01 3.64
C GLU A 63 4.25 -6.12 2.59
#